data_AF-A0A401TS74-F1
#
_entry.id   AF-A0A401TS74-F1
#
_cell.length_a   1.000
_cell.length_b   1.000
_cell.length_c   1.000
_cell.angle_alpha   90.00
_cell.angle_beta   90.00
_cell.angle_gamma   90.00
#
_symmetry.space_group_name_H-M   'P 1'
#
loop_
_entity.id
_entity.type
_entity.pdbx_description
1 polymer ?
#
loop_
_entity_poly.entity_id
_entity_poly.type
_entity_poly.pdbx_seq_one_letter_code
_entity_poly.pdbx_strand_id
1 'polypeptide(L)'
;MSAIHAANAADYAAALHALSKDDRLRGLKPRAGIDFVSNDYLALANAPRIKQAVAAALEAGTPVGAGGSRLLRGNCEEHERLETEAAAFFRVETALFFGGGYVANFAVL
;
A
#
# COMPACT_ATOMS: atom_id res chain seq x y z
N MET A 1 -1.18 -31.32 13.34
CA MET A 1 -2.18 -30.23 13.30
C MET A 1 -3.15 -30.42 14.45
N SER A 2 -2.85 -29.79 15.58
CA SER A 2 -3.42 -30.04 16.92
C SER A 2 -4.89 -29.58 17.06
N ALA A 3 -5.65 -30.26 17.91
CA ALA A 3 -7.06 -29.98 18.28
C ALA A 3 -7.36 -28.51 18.63
N ILE A 4 -6.34 -27.74 19.04
CA ILE A 4 -6.43 -26.29 19.30
C ILE A 4 -6.84 -25.50 18.03
N HIS A 5 -6.34 -25.88 16.84
CA HIS A 5 -6.69 -25.19 15.60
C HIS A 5 -8.14 -25.48 15.18
N ALA A 6 -8.65 -26.67 15.49
CA ALA A 6 -10.03 -27.06 15.20
C ALA A 6 -11.04 -26.37 16.13
N ALA A 7 -10.71 -26.22 17.43
CA ALA A 7 -11.51 -25.46 18.37
C ALA A 7 -11.62 -23.98 17.97
N ASN A 8 -10.49 -23.35 17.63
CA ASN A 8 -10.47 -21.96 17.15
C ASN A 8 -11.29 -21.78 15.87
N ALA A 9 -11.27 -22.76 14.95
CA ALA A 9 -12.06 -22.70 13.73
C ALA A 9 -13.58 -22.74 14.00
N ALA A 10 -14.03 -23.53 14.98
CA ALA A 10 -15.43 -23.57 15.38
C ALA A 10 -15.88 -22.23 16.01
N ASP A 11 -15.03 -21.62 16.82
CA ASP A 11 -15.29 -20.31 17.43
C ASP A 11 -15.37 -19.19 16.36
N TYR A 12 -14.48 -19.20 15.37
CA TYR A 12 -14.55 -18.26 14.25
C TYR A 12 -15.81 -18.47 13.42
N ALA A 13 -16.24 -19.70 13.18
CA ALA A 13 -17.47 -19.98 12.43
C ALA A 13 -18.71 -19.43 13.15
N ALA A 14 -18.79 -19.61 14.47
CA ALA A 14 -19.87 -19.05 15.28
C ALA A 14 -19.86 -17.51 15.25
N ALA A 15 -18.69 -16.89 15.37
CA ALA A 15 -18.53 -15.43 15.29
C ALA A 15 -18.93 -14.88 13.91
N LEU A 16 -18.52 -15.52 12.82
CA LEU A 16 -18.91 -15.14 11.45
C LEU A 16 -20.42 -15.30 11.23
N HIS A 17 -21.03 -16.36 11.78
CA HIS A 17 -22.48 -16.55 11.72
C HIS A 17 -23.22 -15.45 12.50
N ALA A 18 -22.73 -15.05 13.68
CA ALA A 18 -23.29 -13.94 14.44
C ALA A 18 -23.18 -12.61 13.67
N LEU A 19 -22.02 -12.33 13.07
CA LEU A 19 -21.84 -11.16 12.20
C LEU A 19 -22.79 -11.18 10.99
N SER A 20 -23.02 -12.35 10.40
CA SER A 20 -23.96 -12.54 9.29
C SER A 20 -25.40 -12.24 9.72
N LYS A 21 -25.82 -12.79 10.87
CA LYS A 21 -27.16 -12.58 11.43
C LYS A 21 -27.45 -11.10 11.72
N ASP A 22 -26.42 -10.34 12.09
CA ASP A 22 -26.52 -8.90 12.39
C ASP A 22 -26.30 -7.97 11.18
N ASP A 23 -26.15 -8.50 9.96
CA ASP A 23 -25.79 -7.75 8.74
C ASP A 23 -24.46 -6.95 8.86
N ARG A 24 -23.56 -7.45 9.72
CA ARG A 24 -22.22 -6.89 9.95
C ARG A 24 -21.12 -7.69 9.28
N LEU A 25 -21.44 -8.82 8.67
CA LEU A 25 -20.46 -9.61 7.93
C LEU A 25 -19.88 -8.75 6.79
N ARG A 26 -18.56 -8.59 6.79
CA ARG A 26 -17.84 -7.89 5.75
C ARG A 26 -17.12 -8.90 4.87
N GLY A 27 -17.13 -8.64 3.57
CA GLY A 27 -16.41 -9.42 2.58
C GLY A 27 -15.78 -8.48 1.57
N LEU A 28 -14.66 -8.90 1.01
CA LEU A 28 -14.07 -8.21 -0.14
C LEU A 28 -14.97 -8.42 -1.35
N LYS A 29 -15.24 -7.34 -2.08
CA LYS A 29 -16.02 -7.37 -3.32
C LYS A 29 -15.12 -7.04 -4.50
N PRO A 30 -15.25 -7.71 -5.66
CA PRO A 30 -14.62 -7.27 -6.89
C PRO A 30 -15.05 -5.85 -7.25
N ARG A 31 -14.18 -5.11 -7.95
CA ARG A 31 -14.50 -3.77 -8.44
C ARG A 31 -15.62 -3.86 -9.48
N ALA A 32 -16.71 -3.11 -9.29
CA ALA A 32 -17.84 -3.04 -10.20
C ALA A 32 -18.59 -1.71 -10.05
N GLY A 33 -19.20 -1.23 -11.13
CA GLY A 33 -20.03 -0.02 -11.10
C GLY A 33 -19.24 1.29 -11.01
N ILE A 34 -19.89 2.32 -10.47
CA ILE A 34 -19.29 3.65 -10.23
C ILE A 34 -18.69 3.66 -8.82
N ASP A 35 -17.45 4.11 -8.71
CA ASP A 35 -16.71 4.16 -7.46
C ASP A 35 -17.01 5.45 -6.68
N PHE A 36 -17.61 5.30 -5.50
CA PHE A 36 -17.89 6.39 -4.55
C PHE A 36 -17.12 6.26 -3.24
N VAL A 37 -16.22 5.29 -3.13
CA VAL A 37 -15.60 4.90 -1.84
C VAL A 37 -14.08 4.82 -1.87
N SER A 38 -13.47 4.86 -3.06
CA SER A 38 -12.02 4.84 -3.18
C SER A 38 -11.35 6.10 -2.63
N ASN A 39 -10.12 5.91 -2.17
CA ASN A 39 -9.22 6.98 -1.74
C ASN A 39 -8.40 7.58 -2.91
N ASP A 40 -8.63 7.15 -4.16
CA ASP A 40 -8.02 7.76 -5.36
C ASP A 40 -8.78 9.04 -5.75
N TYR A 41 -8.75 10.04 -4.87
CA TYR A 41 -9.55 11.27 -4.98
C TYR A 41 -9.37 12.04 -6.28
N LEU A 42 -8.19 11.93 -6.91
CA LEU A 42 -7.82 12.64 -8.13
C LEU A 42 -7.76 11.72 -9.36
N ALA A 43 -8.22 10.47 -9.23
CA ALA A 43 -8.18 9.45 -10.28
C ALA A 43 -6.77 9.23 -10.88
N LEU A 44 -5.72 9.39 -10.07
CA LEU A 44 -4.34 9.32 -10.54
C LEU A 44 -3.89 7.89 -10.85
N ALA A 45 -4.51 6.87 -10.24
CA ALA A 45 -4.14 5.49 -10.47
C ALA A 45 -4.28 5.07 -11.95
N ASN A 46 -5.19 5.72 -12.69
CA ASN A 46 -5.42 5.47 -14.12
C ASN A 46 -4.98 6.62 -15.03
N ALA A 47 -4.43 7.71 -14.49
CA ALA A 47 -4.08 8.88 -15.26
C ALA A 47 -3.01 8.56 -16.32
N PRO A 48 -3.22 8.90 -17.62
CA PRO A 48 -2.28 8.61 -18.69
C PRO A 48 -0.87 9.12 -18.42
N ARG A 49 -0.74 10.31 -17.82
CA ARG A 49 0.55 10.91 -17.46
C ARG A 49 1.36 10.06 -16.48
N ILE A 50 0.71 9.38 -15.53
CA ILE A 50 1.37 8.53 -14.54
C ILE A 50 1.85 7.25 -15.21
N LYS A 51 1.01 6.64 -16.06
CA LYS A 51 1.39 5.46 -16.85
C LYS A 51 2.60 5.73 -17.75
N GLN A 52 2.59 6.89 -18.42
CA GLN A 52 3.70 7.32 -19.27
C GLN A 52 4.99 7.57 -18.47
N ALA A 53 4.90 8.23 -17.31
CA ALA A 53 6.06 8.47 -16.45
C ALA A 53 6.69 7.16 -15.95
N VAL A 54 5.86 6.20 -15.51
CA VAL A 54 6.33 4.87 -15.09
C VAL A 54 6.99 4.13 -16.26
N ALA A 55 6.35 4.11 -17.44
CA ALA A 55 6.93 3.46 -18.61
C ALA A 55 8.28 4.09 -19.00
N ALA A 56 8.37 5.42 -19.02
CA ALA A 56 9.61 6.12 -19.34
C ALA A 56 10.73 5.82 -18.34
N ALA A 57 10.42 5.70 -17.04
CA ALA A 57 11.40 5.32 -16.02
C ALA A 57 11.94 3.90 -16.25
N LEU A 58 11.04 2.94 -16.56
CA LEU A 58 11.45 1.57 -16.89
C LEU A 58 12.33 1.50 -18.14
N GLU A 59 11.97 2.22 -19.20
CA GLU A 59 12.80 2.31 -20.43
C GLU A 59 14.15 3.00 -20.16
N ALA A 60 14.20 3.93 -19.22
CA ALA A 60 15.43 4.59 -18.78
C ALA A 60 16.30 3.70 -17.85
N GLY A 61 15.84 2.50 -17.49
CA GLY A 61 16.60 1.53 -16.72
C GLY A 61 16.31 1.51 -15.22
N THR A 62 15.29 2.23 -14.73
CA THR A 62 14.84 2.11 -13.35
C THR A 62 14.42 0.66 -13.07
N PRO A 63 14.97 0.01 -12.03
CA PRO A 63 14.63 -1.37 -11.71
C PRO A 63 13.19 -1.47 -11.19
N VAL A 64 12.48 -2.53 -11.56
CA VAL A 64 11.10 -2.81 -11.08
C VAL A 64 11.05 -3.00 -9.56
N GLY A 65 12.14 -3.47 -8.95
CA GLY A 65 12.26 -3.61 -7.51
C GLY A 65 13.68 -3.31 -7.05
N ALA A 66 13.79 -2.76 -5.84
CA ALA A 66 15.05 -2.35 -5.24
C ALA A 66 16.03 -3.52 -4.95
N GLY A 67 15.53 -4.76 -4.84
CA GLY A 67 16.37 -5.94 -4.60
C GLY A 67 17.00 -6.07 -3.21
N GLY A 68 16.73 -5.11 -2.30
CA GLY A 68 17.24 -5.13 -0.93
C GLY A 68 16.66 -3.99 -0.09
N SER A 69 17.11 -3.89 1.17
CA SER A 69 16.79 -2.73 2.01
C SER A 69 17.62 -1.52 1.59
N ARG A 70 17.24 -0.31 2.03
CA ARG A 70 18.01 0.94 1.78
C ARG A 70 19.50 0.75 2.09
N LEU A 71 19.81 0.16 3.25
CA LEU A 71 21.19 -0.11 3.67
C LEU A 71 21.87 -1.22 2.85
N LEU A 72 21.12 -2.27 2.48
CA LEU A 72 21.65 -3.43 1.77
C LEU A 72 21.32 -3.37 0.29
N ARG A 73 21.97 -2.44 -0.42
CA ARG A 73 21.92 -2.29 -1.90
C ARG A 73 20.56 -1.94 -2.52
N GLY A 74 19.54 -1.67 -1.72
CA GLY A 74 18.21 -1.28 -2.19
C GLY A 74 17.97 0.23 -2.28
N ASN A 75 18.93 1.07 -1.90
CA ASN A 75 18.83 2.51 -2.15
C ASN A 75 19.18 2.80 -3.62
N CYS A 76 18.25 3.38 -4.37
CA CYS A 76 18.45 3.80 -5.76
C CYS A 76 18.20 5.30 -5.92
N GLU A 77 18.71 5.87 -7.02
CA GLU A 77 18.67 7.32 -7.30
C GLU A 77 17.24 7.88 -7.26
N GLU A 78 16.26 7.09 -7.70
CA GLU A 78 14.85 7.47 -7.71
C GLU A 78 14.29 7.71 -6.29
N HIS A 79 14.78 7.00 -5.27
CA HIS A 79 14.38 7.25 -3.88
C HIS A 79 14.91 8.60 -3.40
N GLU A 80 16.19 8.88 -3.62
CA GLU A 80 16.85 10.13 -3.21
C GLU A 80 16.24 11.34 -3.91
N ARG A 81 15.94 11.21 -5.21
CA ARG A 81 15.28 12.25 -6.00
C ARG A 81 13.86 12.52 -5.48
N LEU A 82 13.08 11.46 -5.23
CA LEU A 82 11.73 11.59 -4.67
C LEU A 82 11.77 12.28 -3.30
N GLU A 83 12.71 11.92 -2.43
CA GLU A 83 12.87 12.52 -1.10
C GLU A 83 13.26 14.00 -1.17
N THR A 84 14.18 14.34 -2.08
CA THR A 84 14.58 15.73 -2.34
C THR A 84 13.41 16.56 -2.86
N GLU A 85 12.67 16.05 -3.85
CA GLU A 85 11.50 16.72 -4.41
C GLU A 85 10.39 16.87 -3.37
N ALA A 86 10.16 15.85 -2.53
CA ALA A 86 9.19 15.90 -1.45
C ALA A 86 9.57 16.92 -0.38
N ALA A 87 10.83 16.97 0.05
CA ALA A 87 11.31 17.96 1.01
C ALA A 87 11.07 19.39 0.51
N ALA A 88 11.36 19.65 -0.78
CA ALA A 88 11.08 20.92 -1.44
C ALA A 88 9.57 21.21 -1.53
N PHE A 89 8.76 20.23 -1.92
CA PHE A 89 7.30 20.38 -2.06
C PHE A 89 6.63 20.70 -0.71
N PHE A 90 6.98 19.97 0.35
CA PHE A 90 6.42 20.15 1.69
C PHE A 90 7.09 21.28 2.49
N ARG A 91 8.17 21.88 1.96
CA ARG A 91 8.94 22.96 2.61
C ARG A 91 9.50 22.54 3.97
N VAL A 92 10.11 21.37 4.00
CA VAL A 92 10.80 20.80 5.16
C VAL A 92 12.27 20.58 4.84
N GLU A 93 13.09 20.38 5.87
CA GLU A 93 14.54 20.16 5.69
C GLU A 93 14.85 18.83 4.99
N THR A 94 14.10 17.78 5.31
CA THR A 94 14.30 16.43 4.75
C THR A 94 12.98 15.66 4.73
N ALA A 95 12.89 14.65 3.87
CA ALA A 95 11.77 13.73 3.78
C ALA A 95 12.30 12.30 3.67
N LEU A 96 11.55 11.34 4.21
CA LEU A 96 11.88 9.92 4.18
C LEU A 96 10.67 9.10 3.77
N PHE A 97 10.82 8.24 2.77
CA PHE A 97 9.75 7.37 2.28
C PHE A 97 9.78 5.96 2.88
N PHE A 98 8.58 5.46 3.16
CA PHE A 98 8.31 4.09 3.62
C PHE A 98 7.33 3.40 2.67
N GLY A 99 7.24 2.08 2.73
CA GLY A 99 6.32 1.29 1.91
C GLY A 99 4.81 1.56 2.13
N GLY A 100 4.45 2.36 3.14
CA GLY A 100 3.09 2.80 3.37
C GLY A 100 2.99 3.74 4.58
N GLY A 101 1.94 4.58 4.59
CA GLY A 101 1.74 5.58 5.64
C GLY A 101 1.56 5.00 7.04
N TYR A 102 0.95 3.80 7.16
CA TYR A 102 0.85 3.11 8.45
C TYR A 102 2.22 2.74 9.01
N VAL A 103 3.10 2.17 8.18
CA VAL A 103 4.45 1.78 8.61
C VAL A 103 5.30 3.01 8.92
N ALA A 104 5.14 4.10 8.15
CA ALA A 104 5.80 5.37 8.45
C ALA A 104 5.41 5.89 9.84
N ASN A 105 4.11 5.92 10.15
CA ASN A 105 3.61 6.35 11.46
C ASN A 105 4.16 5.46 12.58
N PHE A 106 4.13 4.14 12.39
CA PHE A 106 4.63 3.19 13.38
C PHE A 106 6.14 3.30 13.60
N ALA A 107 6.92 3.67 12.57
CA ALA A 107 8.37 3.82 12.69
C ALA A 107 8.79 5.07 13.49
N VAL A 108 7.90 6.06 13.61
CA VAL A 108 8.18 7.34 14.27
C VAL A 108 7.64 7.40 15.71
N LEU A 109 6.56 6.66 16.01
CA LEU A 109 5.93 6.59 17.33
C LEU A 109 6.63 5.58 18.25
#